data_AF-A0A954L9H2-F1
#
_entry.id   AF-A0A954L9H2-F1
#
_cell.length_a   1.000
_cell.length_b   1.000
_cell.length_c   1.000
_cell.angle_alpha   90.00
_cell.angle_beta   90.00
_cell.angle_gamma   90.00
#
_symmetry.space_group_name_H-M   'P 1'
#
loop_
_entity.id
_entity.type
_entity.pdbx_description
1 polymer ?
#
loop_
_entity_poly.entity_id
_entity_poly.type
_entity_poly.pdbx_seq_one_letter_code
_entity_poly.pdbx_strand_id
1 'polypeptide(L)'
;SPEPRLRHAAVLAIHQSGHCQSISDLLELAAQETDRVTFYSVWNALRDLATVESRRSWVTDERPGVRLAALLGLFADAEISAEEVLSLRSDGDDRVTELIELWLMKTGGAEPLLTFNPPPGEYTEPISVTLTTSVPQATLHYTTDGSVPVNTSSRYHGPITIDRATTLKVTITQDNTQTGPVMVGEYRVRRVEPYRHRPFVTDLRTPSPREYRIDWTGLAPGKRHYTDREYSISSVPTELRGLPYLQTCNQHDRSSGPNWLHMTSDADVTVLVGVDARVNAPLEWMQIGTPDGFQETGLELVTTDPTFRIYRRHFSAGEIVLGGNTNNPRQDSGRGMYLVIFERSLLTPPPPAASVSESDVLAAMKTADPERGRELFLHPKGAGCVKCHQLEGQGQKFAPDLSDVGSRAKKAEILIQSILDPSAVITEGFAQQQIVT
;
A
#
# COMPACT_ATOMS: atom_id res chain seq x y z
N SER A 1 16.41 -12.27 -45.88
CA SER A 1 16.53 -10.80 -45.82
C SER A 1 16.77 -10.37 -44.38
N PRO A 2 17.69 -9.44 -44.08
CA PRO A 2 17.88 -8.92 -42.72
C PRO A 2 16.69 -8.08 -42.23
N GLU A 3 15.89 -7.50 -43.15
CA GLU A 3 14.75 -6.65 -42.79
C GLU A 3 13.50 -7.48 -42.44
N PRO A 4 12.97 -7.39 -41.20
CA PRO A 4 11.79 -8.15 -40.79
C PRO A 4 10.56 -7.87 -41.66
N ARG A 5 10.32 -6.60 -41.99
CA ARG A 5 9.20 -6.18 -42.87
C ARG A 5 9.17 -6.89 -44.22
N LEU A 6 10.34 -7.20 -44.81
CA LEU A 6 10.42 -7.91 -46.09
C LEU A 6 10.14 -9.41 -45.91
N ARG A 7 10.64 -10.01 -44.82
CA ARG A 7 10.32 -11.41 -44.48
C ARG A 7 8.83 -11.57 -44.19
N HIS A 8 8.25 -10.66 -43.39
CA HIS A 8 6.83 -10.61 -43.10
C HIS A 8 5.97 -10.50 -44.36
N ALA A 9 6.30 -9.59 -45.29
CA ALA A 9 5.59 -9.46 -46.56
C ALA A 9 5.65 -10.75 -47.41
N ALA A 10 6.81 -11.42 -47.43
CA ALA A 10 6.96 -12.70 -48.15
C ALA A 10 6.10 -13.81 -47.52
N VAL A 11 6.08 -13.91 -46.19
CA VAL A 11 5.24 -14.87 -45.47
C VAL A 11 3.76 -14.65 -45.77
N LEU A 12 3.30 -13.39 -45.74
CA LEU A 12 1.92 -13.06 -46.07
C LEU A 12 1.57 -13.44 -47.51
N ALA A 13 2.48 -13.20 -48.46
CA ALA A 13 2.26 -13.58 -49.85
C ALA A 13 2.12 -15.11 -50.00
N ILE A 14 3.00 -15.89 -49.37
CA ILE A 14 2.96 -17.37 -49.36
C ILE A 14 1.66 -17.88 -48.73
N HIS A 15 1.25 -17.28 -47.60
CA HIS A 15 0.05 -17.65 -46.87
C HIS A 15 -1.21 -17.37 -47.68
N GLN A 16 -1.34 -16.15 -48.22
CA GLN A 16 -2.51 -15.73 -49.00
C GLN A 16 -2.66 -16.51 -50.31
N SER A 17 -1.56 -16.95 -50.92
CA SER A 17 -1.60 -17.75 -52.14
C SER A 17 -1.88 -19.23 -51.89
N GLY A 18 -1.96 -19.69 -50.64
CA GLY A 18 -2.16 -21.10 -50.32
C GLY A 18 -1.00 -22.00 -50.77
N HIS A 19 0.23 -21.46 -50.83
CA HIS A 19 1.35 -22.14 -51.50
C HIS A 19 2.01 -23.20 -50.61
N CYS A 20 1.40 -24.38 -50.51
CA CYS A 20 1.88 -25.49 -49.66
C CYS A 20 3.32 -25.96 -49.97
N GLN A 21 3.84 -25.71 -51.17
CA GLN A 21 5.22 -26.10 -51.51
C GLN A 21 6.27 -25.31 -50.72
N SER A 22 5.92 -24.17 -50.12
CA SER A 22 6.81 -23.34 -49.31
C SER A 22 6.83 -23.70 -47.82
N ILE A 23 6.20 -24.81 -47.40
CA ILE A 23 6.20 -25.22 -45.99
C ILE A 23 7.63 -25.40 -45.46
N SER A 24 8.53 -26.01 -46.24
CA SER A 24 9.93 -26.18 -45.81
C SER A 24 10.62 -24.84 -45.59
N ASP A 25 10.37 -23.85 -46.44
CA ASP A 25 10.94 -22.49 -46.31
C ASP A 25 10.39 -21.78 -45.06
N LEU A 26 9.11 -21.96 -44.77
CA LEU A 26 8.47 -21.41 -43.58
C LEU A 26 8.99 -22.05 -42.29
N LEU A 27 9.29 -23.36 -42.29
CA LEU A 27 9.92 -24.04 -41.16
C LEU A 27 11.34 -23.53 -40.91
N GLU A 28 12.12 -23.36 -41.97
CA GLU A 28 13.47 -22.78 -41.89
C GLU A 28 13.44 -21.35 -41.31
N LEU A 29 12.44 -20.56 -41.74
CA LEU A 29 12.22 -19.23 -41.20
C LEU A 29 11.77 -19.28 -39.73
N ALA A 30 10.84 -20.15 -39.37
CA ALA A 30 10.35 -20.32 -37.99
C ALA A 30 11.50 -20.64 -37.02
N ALA A 31 12.46 -21.48 -37.46
CA ALA A 31 13.61 -21.87 -36.66
C ALA A 31 14.49 -20.69 -36.22
N GLN A 32 14.58 -19.63 -37.04
CA GLN A 32 15.54 -18.55 -36.88
C GLN A 32 14.91 -17.19 -36.61
N GLU A 33 13.58 -17.05 -36.79
CA GLU A 33 12.90 -15.76 -36.73
C GLU A 33 12.82 -15.23 -35.29
N THR A 34 13.26 -13.98 -35.12
CA THR A 34 13.32 -13.28 -33.83
C THR A 34 12.31 -12.13 -33.75
N ASP A 35 11.85 -11.61 -34.89
CA ASP A 35 10.82 -10.58 -34.92
C ASP A 35 9.44 -11.18 -34.60
N ARG A 36 8.79 -10.65 -33.56
CA ARG A 36 7.53 -11.20 -33.04
C ARG A 36 6.39 -11.16 -34.05
N VAL A 37 6.29 -10.09 -34.85
CA VAL A 37 5.22 -9.93 -35.85
C VAL A 37 5.44 -10.89 -37.01
N THR A 38 6.68 -11.02 -37.47
CA THR A 38 7.05 -11.95 -38.53
C THR A 38 6.82 -13.38 -38.09
N PHE A 39 7.30 -13.76 -36.90
CA PHE A 39 7.09 -15.10 -36.34
C PHE A 39 5.59 -15.42 -36.19
N TYR A 40 4.78 -14.44 -35.77
CA TYR A 40 3.33 -14.60 -35.69
C TYR A 40 2.71 -15.00 -37.03
N SER A 41 3.09 -14.32 -38.10
CA SER A 41 2.59 -14.65 -39.45
C SER A 41 3.12 -15.99 -39.94
N VAL A 42 4.36 -16.38 -39.58
CA VAL A 42 4.96 -17.66 -39.98
C VAL A 42 4.18 -18.85 -39.40
N TRP A 43 3.92 -18.87 -38.08
CA TRP A 43 3.23 -20.01 -37.50
C TRP A 43 1.74 -20.08 -37.94
N ASN A 44 1.09 -18.95 -38.20
CA ASN A 44 -0.25 -18.93 -38.80
C ASN A 44 -0.23 -19.50 -40.23
N ALA A 45 0.73 -19.10 -41.05
CA ALA A 45 0.89 -19.66 -42.38
C ALA A 45 1.14 -21.18 -42.33
N LEU A 46 2.02 -21.64 -41.43
CA LEU A 46 2.25 -23.07 -41.21
C LEU A 46 1.00 -23.81 -40.73
N ARG A 47 0.21 -23.22 -39.83
CA ARG A 47 -1.06 -23.78 -39.35
C ARG A 47 -2.05 -24.00 -40.48
N ASP A 48 -2.21 -23.01 -41.35
CA ASP A 48 -3.24 -23.03 -42.40
C ASP A 48 -2.78 -23.83 -43.64
N LEU A 49 -1.47 -23.89 -43.93
CA LEU A 49 -0.93 -24.58 -45.10
C LEU A 49 -0.62 -26.07 -44.86
N ALA A 50 -0.32 -26.46 -43.62
CA ALA A 50 0.08 -27.83 -43.28
C ALA A 50 -1.02 -28.62 -42.57
N THR A 51 -0.98 -29.95 -42.72
CA THR A 51 -1.93 -30.83 -42.03
C THR A 51 -1.63 -30.88 -40.53
N VAL A 52 -2.63 -31.26 -39.73
CA VAL A 52 -2.47 -31.52 -38.30
C VAL A 52 -1.38 -32.58 -38.06
N GLU A 53 -1.35 -33.65 -38.86
CA GLU A 53 -0.36 -34.73 -38.76
C GLU A 53 1.07 -34.22 -38.96
N SER A 54 1.30 -33.36 -39.96
CA SER A 54 2.60 -32.72 -40.15
C SER A 54 2.99 -31.86 -38.94
N ARG A 55 2.06 -31.06 -38.41
CA ARG A 55 2.33 -30.23 -37.23
C ARG A 55 2.67 -31.04 -35.99
N ARG A 56 1.99 -32.16 -35.76
CA ARG A 56 2.33 -33.08 -34.66
C ARG A 56 3.74 -33.63 -34.80
N SER A 57 4.19 -33.95 -36.01
CA SER A 57 5.57 -34.43 -36.23
C SER A 57 6.65 -33.39 -35.91
N TRP A 58 6.30 -32.10 -35.95
CA TRP A 58 7.23 -30.99 -35.70
C TRP A 58 7.41 -30.65 -34.22
N VAL A 59 6.56 -31.19 -33.34
CA VAL A 59 6.66 -30.98 -31.89
C VAL A 59 7.94 -31.57 -31.31
N THR A 60 8.58 -32.52 -32.00
CA THR A 60 9.87 -33.10 -31.63
C THR A 60 11.03 -32.67 -32.54
N ASP A 61 10.85 -31.62 -33.35
CA ASP A 61 11.91 -31.08 -34.21
C ASP A 61 13.09 -30.58 -33.37
N GLU A 62 14.33 -30.76 -33.82
CA GLU A 62 15.53 -30.31 -33.08
C GLU A 62 15.56 -28.78 -32.90
N ARG A 63 14.91 -28.03 -33.79
CA ARG A 63 14.90 -26.57 -33.81
C ARG A 63 13.76 -26.02 -32.94
N PRO A 64 14.05 -25.27 -31.86
CA PRO A 64 13.02 -24.78 -30.95
C PRO A 64 11.95 -23.89 -31.59
N GLY A 65 12.34 -23.04 -32.55
CA GLY A 65 11.40 -22.17 -33.26
C GLY A 65 10.35 -22.95 -34.06
N VAL A 66 10.70 -24.14 -34.56
CA VAL A 66 9.77 -25.03 -35.25
C VAL A 66 8.82 -25.70 -34.26
N ARG A 67 9.33 -26.24 -33.14
CA ARG A 67 8.50 -26.81 -32.07
C ARG A 67 7.51 -25.78 -31.54
N LEU A 68 7.97 -24.55 -31.31
CA LEU A 68 7.13 -23.44 -30.86
C LEU A 68 6.01 -23.11 -31.86
N ALA A 69 6.32 -23.01 -33.16
CA ALA A 69 5.33 -22.76 -34.20
C ALA A 69 4.30 -23.91 -34.30
N ALA A 70 4.76 -25.15 -34.20
CA ALA A 70 3.91 -26.34 -34.21
C ALA A 70 2.93 -26.35 -33.03
N LEU A 71 3.43 -26.12 -31.81
CA LEU A 71 2.61 -26.05 -30.60
C LEU A 71 1.58 -24.92 -30.67
N LEU A 72 1.96 -23.72 -31.10
CA LEU A 72 1.01 -22.61 -31.29
C LEU A 72 -0.12 -22.98 -32.26
N GLY A 73 0.21 -23.63 -33.38
CA GLY A 73 -0.79 -24.09 -34.34
C GLY A 73 -1.72 -25.15 -33.74
N LEU A 74 -1.17 -26.17 -33.07
CA LEU A 74 -1.96 -27.24 -32.45
C LEU A 74 -2.84 -26.73 -31.31
N PHE A 75 -2.35 -25.77 -30.51
CA PHE A 75 -3.12 -25.12 -29.45
C PHE A 75 -4.26 -24.28 -30.00
N ALA A 76 -4.02 -23.55 -31.09
CA ALA A 76 -5.05 -22.72 -31.72
C ALA A 76 -6.22 -23.56 -32.26
N ASP A 77 -5.93 -24.78 -32.73
CA ASP A 77 -6.95 -25.68 -33.29
C ASP A 77 -7.50 -26.69 -32.27
N ALA A 78 -6.99 -26.69 -31.03
CA ALA A 78 -7.28 -27.68 -29.99
C ALA A 78 -6.97 -29.13 -30.43
N GLU A 79 -5.92 -29.30 -31.23
CA GLU A 79 -5.52 -30.57 -31.85
C GLU A 79 -4.40 -31.30 -31.06
N ILE A 80 -4.25 -31.06 -29.76
CA ILE A 80 -3.28 -31.76 -28.90
C ILE A 80 -3.86 -31.91 -27.49
N SER A 81 -3.66 -33.09 -26.89
CA SER A 81 -4.19 -33.37 -25.55
C SER A 81 -3.31 -32.80 -24.44
N ALA A 82 -3.89 -32.58 -23.26
CA ALA A 82 -3.12 -32.12 -22.10
C ALA A 82 -2.03 -33.13 -21.67
N GLU A 83 -2.27 -34.42 -21.83
CA GLU A 83 -1.29 -35.47 -21.54
C GLU A 83 -0.06 -35.37 -22.46
N GLU A 84 -0.28 -35.14 -23.75
CA GLU A 84 0.81 -34.93 -24.71
C GLU A 84 1.59 -33.66 -24.41
N VAL A 85 0.90 -32.55 -24.12
CA VAL A 85 1.56 -31.30 -23.75
C VAL A 85 2.36 -31.43 -22.45
N LEU A 86 1.83 -32.17 -21.47
CA LEU A 86 2.51 -32.44 -20.22
C LEU A 86 3.83 -33.19 -20.44
N SER A 87 3.88 -34.11 -21.41
CA SER A 87 5.10 -34.85 -21.74
C SER A 87 6.24 -33.98 -22.29
N LEU A 88 5.92 -32.76 -22.75
CA LEU A 88 6.86 -31.81 -23.33
C LEU A 88 7.40 -30.79 -22.31
N ARG A 89 6.97 -30.84 -21.05
CA ARG A 89 7.41 -29.90 -19.99
C ARG A 89 8.93 -29.84 -19.77
N SER A 90 9.66 -30.87 -20.21
CA SER A 90 11.13 -30.98 -20.12
C SER A 90 11.87 -30.47 -21.37
N ASP A 91 11.18 -29.76 -22.27
CA ASP A 91 11.82 -29.14 -23.44
C ASP A 91 13.01 -28.24 -23.02
N GLY A 92 14.08 -28.27 -23.81
CA GLY A 92 15.32 -27.53 -23.50
C GLY A 92 15.28 -26.04 -23.84
N ASP A 93 14.21 -25.56 -24.48
CA ASP A 93 14.04 -24.14 -24.84
C ASP A 93 13.03 -23.43 -23.93
N ASP A 94 13.45 -22.29 -23.37
CA ASP A 94 12.66 -21.50 -22.44
C ASP A 94 11.34 -21.00 -23.06
N ARG A 95 11.32 -20.64 -24.35
CA ARG A 95 10.10 -20.13 -25.01
C ARG A 95 9.08 -21.24 -25.18
N VAL A 96 9.56 -22.44 -25.48
CA VAL A 96 8.70 -23.63 -25.65
C VAL A 96 8.12 -24.04 -24.30
N THR A 97 8.95 -24.15 -23.27
CA THR A 97 8.48 -24.51 -21.91
C THR A 97 7.56 -23.44 -21.31
N GLU A 98 7.84 -22.15 -21.49
CA GLU A 98 6.94 -21.06 -21.06
C GLU A 98 5.56 -21.15 -21.74
N LEU A 99 5.53 -21.43 -23.05
CA LEU A 99 4.28 -21.62 -23.78
C LEU A 99 3.49 -22.83 -23.28
N ILE A 100 4.17 -23.95 -23.03
CA ILE A 100 3.58 -25.19 -22.48
C ILE A 100 2.94 -24.92 -21.12
N GLU A 101 3.67 -24.29 -20.20
CA GLU A 101 3.15 -23.95 -18.87
C GLU A 101 1.95 -23.02 -18.94
N LEU A 102 2.04 -21.96 -19.76
CA LEU A 102 0.95 -21.02 -19.93
C LEU A 102 -0.32 -21.71 -20.46
N TRP A 103 -0.17 -22.64 -21.41
CA TRP A 103 -1.29 -23.39 -21.97
C TRP A 103 -1.91 -24.33 -20.93
N LEU A 104 -1.10 -25.13 -20.22
CA LEU A 104 -1.57 -26.07 -19.19
C LEU A 104 -2.31 -25.35 -18.05
N MET A 105 -1.79 -24.20 -17.61
CA MET A 105 -2.45 -23.37 -16.59
C MET A 105 -3.80 -22.84 -17.07
N LYS A 106 -3.90 -22.39 -18.33
CA LYS A 106 -5.14 -21.83 -18.88
C LYS A 106 -6.21 -22.89 -19.14
N THR A 107 -5.82 -24.09 -19.52
CA THR A 107 -6.75 -25.19 -19.81
C THR A 107 -7.09 -26.04 -18.59
N GLY A 108 -6.41 -25.84 -17.45
CA GLY A 108 -6.54 -26.68 -16.27
C GLY A 108 -6.01 -28.11 -16.50
N GLY A 109 -5.15 -28.29 -17.50
CA GLY A 109 -4.64 -29.59 -17.91
C GLY A 109 -3.56 -30.18 -17.00
N ALA A 110 -3.00 -29.38 -16.09
CA ALA A 110 -2.03 -29.84 -15.09
C ALA A 110 -1.94 -28.89 -13.89
N GLU A 111 -1.45 -29.42 -12.77
CA GLU A 111 -1.01 -28.60 -11.64
C GLU A 111 0.19 -27.72 -12.04
N PRO A 112 0.29 -26.48 -11.50
CA PRO A 112 1.44 -25.61 -11.69
C PRO A 112 2.74 -26.28 -11.23
N LEU A 113 3.81 -26.14 -12.01
CA LEU A 113 5.15 -26.62 -11.61
C LEU A 113 5.60 -26.03 -10.27
N LEU A 114 5.24 -24.76 -10.02
CA LEU A 114 5.50 -24.06 -8.79
C LEU A 114 4.34 -23.13 -8.44
N THR A 115 3.92 -23.18 -7.19
CA THR A 115 2.95 -22.26 -6.61
C THR A 115 3.64 -21.40 -5.55
N PHE A 116 3.49 -20.09 -5.69
CA PHE A 116 3.87 -19.10 -4.70
C PHE A 116 2.68 -18.79 -3.78
N ASN A 117 2.88 -18.83 -2.46
CA ASN A 117 1.84 -18.48 -1.50
C ASN A 117 2.38 -17.58 -0.38
N PRO A 118 1.93 -16.32 -0.24
CA PRO A 118 0.89 -15.69 -1.04
C PRO A 118 1.39 -15.37 -2.47
N PRO A 119 0.49 -15.18 -3.45
CA PRO A 119 0.87 -14.98 -4.85
C PRO A 119 1.68 -13.69 -5.06
N PRO A 120 2.46 -13.56 -6.15
CA PRO A 120 3.14 -12.31 -6.48
C PRO A 120 2.16 -11.13 -6.53
N GLY A 121 2.57 -9.96 -6.05
CA GLY A 121 1.70 -8.79 -5.96
C GLY A 121 2.18 -7.69 -5.03
N GLU A 122 1.28 -6.73 -4.76
CA GLU A 122 1.52 -5.64 -3.80
C GLU A 122 0.99 -5.99 -2.41
N TYR A 123 1.78 -5.69 -1.39
CA TYR A 123 1.49 -5.94 0.02
C TYR A 123 1.81 -4.71 0.85
N THR A 124 1.07 -4.51 1.95
CA THR A 124 1.26 -3.36 2.85
C THR A 124 2.07 -3.70 4.10
N GLU A 125 2.29 -4.99 4.34
CA GLU A 125 3.03 -5.55 5.47
C GLU A 125 4.06 -6.57 4.95
N PRO A 126 5.13 -6.86 5.70
CA PRO A 126 6.04 -7.96 5.38
C PRO A 126 5.28 -9.28 5.30
N ILE A 127 5.65 -10.10 4.31
CA ILE A 127 5.02 -11.40 4.06
C ILE A 127 6.05 -12.53 4.14
N SER A 128 5.56 -13.75 4.37
CA SER A 128 6.35 -14.97 4.27
C SER A 128 5.82 -15.81 3.11
N VAL A 129 6.60 -15.90 2.04
CA VAL A 129 6.25 -16.67 0.83
C VAL A 129 6.67 -18.12 1.00
N THR A 130 5.72 -19.04 0.90
CA THR A 130 5.96 -20.47 0.76
C THR A 130 5.90 -20.88 -0.71
N LEU A 131 6.78 -21.80 -1.07
CA LEU A 131 6.87 -22.42 -2.39
C LEU A 131 6.41 -23.86 -2.29
N THR A 132 5.54 -24.28 -3.21
CA THR A 132 5.11 -25.68 -3.37
C THR A 132 5.30 -26.08 -4.83
N THR A 133 5.86 -27.27 -5.09
CA THR A 133 6.08 -27.77 -6.45
C THR A 133 5.30 -29.07 -6.67
N SER A 134 4.80 -29.24 -7.89
CA SER A 134 4.19 -30.49 -8.34
C SER A 134 5.22 -31.56 -8.75
N VAL A 135 6.51 -31.21 -8.85
CA VAL A 135 7.57 -32.12 -9.31
C VAL A 135 8.03 -33.01 -8.14
N PRO A 136 7.82 -34.33 -8.20
CA PRO A 136 8.18 -35.22 -7.10
C PRO A 136 9.68 -35.23 -6.83
N GLN A 137 10.06 -35.18 -5.56
CA GLN A 137 11.46 -35.21 -5.10
C GLN A 137 12.34 -34.08 -5.67
N ALA A 138 11.74 -33.01 -6.18
CA ALA A 138 12.50 -31.88 -6.71
C ALA A 138 13.21 -31.08 -5.61
N THR A 139 14.34 -30.50 -6.00
CA THR A 139 15.04 -29.48 -5.23
C THR A 139 14.74 -28.11 -5.83
N LEU A 140 14.44 -27.13 -4.97
CA LEU A 140 14.17 -25.75 -5.39
C LEU A 140 15.35 -24.87 -5.00
N HIS A 141 15.89 -24.15 -5.97
CA HIS A 141 16.89 -23.09 -5.75
C HIS A 141 16.27 -21.74 -6.09
N TYR A 142 16.59 -20.71 -5.32
CA TYR A 142 16.00 -19.39 -5.51
C TYR A 142 16.98 -18.25 -5.30
N THR A 143 16.58 -17.08 -5.81
CA THR A 143 17.23 -15.78 -5.64
C THR A 143 16.15 -14.72 -5.40
N THR A 144 16.46 -13.66 -4.66
CA THR A 144 15.52 -12.58 -4.32
C THR A 144 15.88 -11.24 -4.97
N ASP A 145 16.99 -11.20 -5.70
CA ASP A 145 17.52 -10.02 -6.38
C ASP A 145 17.23 -10.00 -7.88
N GLY A 146 16.45 -10.98 -8.38
CA GLY A 146 16.13 -11.13 -9.80
C GLY A 146 17.21 -11.80 -10.64
N SER A 147 18.36 -12.20 -10.08
CA SER A 147 19.34 -13.03 -10.79
C SER A 147 18.80 -14.44 -11.07
N VAL A 148 19.26 -15.12 -12.12
CA VAL A 148 18.81 -16.51 -12.41
C VAL A 148 19.43 -17.46 -11.38
N PRO A 149 18.64 -18.30 -10.68
CA PRO A 149 19.19 -19.27 -9.72
C PRO A 149 20.06 -20.32 -10.42
N VAL A 150 21.19 -20.64 -9.82
CA VAL A 150 22.12 -21.71 -10.23
C VAL A 150 22.23 -22.77 -9.13
N ASN A 151 22.92 -23.88 -9.38
CA ASN A 151 23.04 -24.98 -8.41
C ASN A 151 23.69 -24.59 -7.07
N THR A 152 24.42 -23.47 -7.02
CA THR A 152 25.01 -22.91 -5.80
C THR A 152 24.14 -21.84 -5.13
N SER A 153 23.01 -21.45 -5.73
CA SER A 153 22.04 -20.52 -5.14
C SER A 153 21.34 -21.14 -3.93
N SER A 154 20.70 -20.29 -3.12
CA SER A 154 20.00 -20.69 -1.91
C SER A 154 18.96 -21.77 -2.18
N ARG A 155 19.06 -22.89 -1.46
CA ARG A 155 18.07 -23.96 -1.50
C ARG A 155 16.88 -23.60 -0.60
N TYR A 156 15.68 -23.84 -1.10
CA TYR A 156 14.46 -23.61 -0.33
C TYR A 156 14.28 -24.69 0.75
N HIS A 157 14.11 -24.24 2.00
CA HIS A 157 13.89 -25.11 3.18
C HIS A 157 12.72 -24.64 4.07
N GLY A 158 12.06 -23.54 3.73
CA GLY A 158 11.01 -22.92 4.53
C GLY A 158 10.64 -21.54 3.99
N PRO A 159 9.66 -20.86 4.61
CA PRO A 159 9.13 -19.59 4.11
C PRO A 159 10.22 -18.53 3.89
N ILE A 160 10.11 -17.81 2.76
CA ILE A 160 11.00 -16.71 2.38
C ILE A 160 10.35 -15.39 2.82
N THR A 161 11.03 -14.63 3.69
CA THR A 161 10.52 -13.32 4.11
C THR A 161 10.75 -12.27 3.03
N ILE A 162 9.70 -11.54 2.68
CA ILE A 162 9.75 -10.40 1.77
C ILE A 162 9.22 -9.18 2.52
N ASP A 163 10.08 -8.17 2.69
CA ASP A 163 9.81 -6.94 3.44
C ASP A 163 9.94 -5.66 2.59
N ARG A 164 10.28 -5.82 1.30
CA ARG A 164 10.50 -4.74 0.32
C ARG A 164 10.19 -5.24 -1.10
N ALA A 165 10.45 -4.39 -2.10
CA ALA A 165 10.39 -4.83 -3.50
C ALA A 165 11.42 -5.93 -3.78
N THR A 166 10.93 -7.08 -4.29
CA THR A 166 11.70 -8.31 -4.46
C THR A 166 11.26 -9.02 -5.72
N THR A 167 12.20 -9.36 -6.59
CA THR A 167 11.98 -10.28 -7.71
C THR A 167 12.48 -11.66 -7.29
N LEU A 168 11.55 -12.53 -6.91
CA LEU A 168 11.84 -13.90 -6.49
C LEU A 168 11.91 -14.79 -7.74
N LYS A 169 13.10 -15.31 -8.06
CA LYS A 169 13.25 -16.32 -9.12
C LYS A 169 13.52 -17.69 -8.52
N VAL A 170 12.94 -18.73 -9.11
CA VAL A 170 13.04 -20.10 -8.61
C VAL A 170 13.31 -21.06 -9.77
N THR A 171 14.30 -21.92 -9.60
CA THR A 171 14.61 -23.04 -10.49
C THR A 171 14.25 -24.34 -9.78
N ILE A 172 13.56 -25.23 -10.50
CA ILE A 172 13.19 -26.57 -10.05
C ILE A 172 14.18 -27.56 -10.65
N THR A 173 14.79 -28.42 -9.83
CA THR A 173 15.68 -29.48 -10.31
C THR A 173 15.22 -30.86 -9.84
N GLN A 174 15.14 -31.82 -10.76
CA GLN A 174 14.89 -33.23 -10.49
C GLN A 174 16.10 -34.02 -11.02
N ASP A 175 16.67 -34.91 -10.19
CA ASP A 175 17.88 -35.68 -10.55
C ASP A 175 19.03 -34.83 -11.12
N ASN A 176 19.26 -33.66 -10.51
CA ASN A 176 20.24 -32.64 -10.92
C ASN A 176 20.01 -32.00 -12.32
N THR A 177 18.84 -32.20 -12.91
CA THR A 177 18.45 -31.58 -14.20
C THR A 177 17.36 -30.54 -13.95
N GLN A 178 17.47 -29.38 -14.58
CA GLN A 178 16.43 -28.34 -14.50
C GLN A 178 15.12 -28.88 -15.11
N THR A 179 14.01 -28.66 -14.42
CA THR A 179 12.67 -29.04 -14.84
C THR A 179 11.83 -27.80 -15.08
N GLY A 180 11.50 -27.52 -16.33
CA GLY A 180 10.73 -26.35 -16.74
C GLY A 180 11.52 -25.04 -16.71
N PRO A 181 10.83 -23.90 -16.95
CA PRO A 181 11.46 -22.60 -17.01
C PRO A 181 11.78 -22.06 -15.62
N VAL A 182 12.58 -20.98 -15.55
CA VAL A 182 12.77 -20.23 -14.31
C VAL A 182 11.47 -19.54 -13.93
N MET A 183 10.91 -19.90 -12.77
CA MET A 183 9.68 -19.33 -12.27
C MET A 183 9.95 -17.96 -11.63
N VAL A 184 9.10 -16.96 -11.91
CA VAL A 184 9.31 -15.58 -11.45
C VAL A 184 8.10 -15.09 -10.64
N GLY A 185 8.36 -14.55 -9.46
CA GLY A 185 7.38 -13.85 -8.62
C GLY A 185 7.83 -12.42 -8.30
N GLU A 186 7.08 -11.44 -8.80
CA GLU A 186 7.30 -10.02 -8.50
C GLU A 186 6.50 -9.60 -7.26
N TYR A 187 7.21 -9.19 -6.21
CA TYR A 187 6.62 -8.72 -4.96
C TYR A 187 6.98 -7.26 -4.70
N ARG A 188 6.00 -6.50 -4.21
CA ARG A 188 6.21 -5.14 -3.72
C ARG A 188 5.58 -4.99 -2.35
N VAL A 189 6.41 -4.87 -1.32
CA VAL A 189 5.95 -4.46 0.00
C VAL A 189 6.09 -2.94 0.12
N ARG A 190 4.98 -2.22 0.16
CA ARG A 190 4.95 -0.80 0.47
C ARG A 190 4.59 -0.65 1.93
N ARG A 191 5.56 -0.23 2.76
CA ARG A 191 5.28 0.03 4.16
C ARG A 191 4.29 1.18 4.27
N VAL A 192 3.13 0.90 4.84
CA VAL A 192 2.09 1.89 5.06
C VAL A 192 2.28 2.46 6.44
N GLU A 193 2.83 3.66 6.54
CA GLU A 193 2.98 4.32 7.84
C GLU A 193 1.60 4.62 8.43
N PRO A 194 1.24 4.07 9.61
CA PRO A 194 -0.06 4.29 10.22
C PRO A 194 -0.37 5.78 10.36
N TYR A 195 -1.66 6.12 10.32
CA TYR A 195 -2.09 7.50 10.53
C TYR A 195 -1.53 8.05 11.85
N ARG A 196 -0.93 9.24 11.76
CA ARG A 196 -0.61 10.12 12.89
C ARG A 196 -0.99 11.55 12.52
N HIS A 197 -1.34 12.33 13.52
CA HIS A 197 -1.48 13.77 13.38
C HIS A 197 -0.13 14.40 13.02
N ARG A 198 -0.15 15.46 12.21
CA ARG A 198 1.03 16.31 11.99
C ARG A 198 1.44 16.92 13.34
N PRO A 199 2.73 16.99 13.69
CA PRO A 199 3.15 17.72 14.89
C PRO A 199 2.81 19.20 14.75
N PHE A 200 2.01 19.72 15.69
CA PHE A 200 1.61 21.13 15.71
C PHE A 200 1.86 21.81 17.07
N VAL A 201 2.25 21.02 18.08
CA VAL A 201 2.67 21.51 19.40
C VAL A 201 4.15 21.20 19.59
N THR A 202 4.91 22.22 20.00
CA THR A 202 6.37 22.20 20.14
C THR A 202 6.80 22.92 21.43
N ASP A 203 8.12 23.06 21.64
CA ASP A 203 8.72 23.79 22.76
C ASP A 203 8.23 23.38 24.15
N LEU A 204 7.95 22.09 24.32
CA LEU A 204 7.45 21.54 25.57
C LEU A 204 8.50 21.68 26.68
N ARG A 205 8.16 22.43 27.74
CA ARG A 205 9.08 22.76 28.84
C ARG A 205 8.37 22.67 30.18
N THR A 206 9.08 22.12 31.17
CA THR A 206 8.69 22.15 32.58
C THR A 206 9.90 22.57 33.43
N PRO A 207 9.71 23.02 34.68
CA PRO A 207 10.81 23.27 35.61
C PRO A 207 11.68 22.03 35.94
N SER A 208 11.23 20.83 35.57
CA SER A 208 11.91 19.57 35.84
C SER A 208 12.56 19.01 34.57
N PRO A 209 13.71 18.31 34.68
CA PRO A 209 14.38 17.68 33.53
C PRO A 209 13.67 16.40 33.04
N ARG A 210 12.59 15.97 33.70
CA ARG A 210 11.89 14.72 33.33
C ARG A 210 11.02 14.92 32.11
N GLU A 211 11.06 13.93 31.23
CA GLU A 211 10.50 14.02 29.89
C GLU A 211 8.98 13.79 29.87
N TYR A 212 8.29 14.64 29.10
CA TYR A 212 6.92 14.42 28.65
C TYR A 212 6.99 14.16 27.15
N ARG A 213 6.03 13.44 26.61
CA ARG A 213 6.03 13.05 25.20
C ARG A 213 4.63 13.16 24.61
N ILE A 214 4.52 13.78 23.45
CA ILE A 214 3.25 13.80 22.71
C ILE A 214 3.15 12.52 21.88
N ASP A 215 2.03 11.81 22.03
CA ASP A 215 1.65 10.72 21.14
C ASP A 215 0.73 11.26 20.04
N TRP A 216 1.31 11.43 18.84
CA TRP A 216 0.60 11.89 17.64
C TRP A 216 -0.28 10.83 16.99
N THR A 217 -0.19 9.57 17.41
CA THR A 217 -1.03 8.47 16.89
C THR A 217 -2.38 8.39 17.61
N GLY A 218 -2.59 9.24 18.63
CA GLY A 218 -3.89 9.55 19.22
C GLY A 218 -4.35 8.60 20.33
N LEU A 219 -5.36 9.01 21.09
CA LEU A 219 -5.92 8.24 22.20
C LEU A 219 -6.60 6.94 21.73
N ALA A 220 -6.20 5.82 22.33
CA ALA A 220 -6.82 4.52 22.12
C ALA A 220 -6.62 3.60 23.35
N PRO A 221 -7.49 2.60 23.58
CA PRO A 221 -7.25 1.58 24.59
C PRO A 221 -5.89 0.89 24.44
N GLY A 222 -5.27 0.52 25.56
CA GLY A 222 -3.96 -0.13 25.64
C GLY A 222 -2.78 0.84 25.64
N LYS A 223 -2.95 2.10 25.22
CA LYS A 223 -1.85 3.07 25.21
C LYS A 223 -1.54 3.64 26.58
N ARG A 224 -0.28 3.99 26.83
CA ARG A 224 0.17 4.62 28.08
C ARG A 224 -0.16 6.10 28.10
N HIS A 225 -0.53 6.61 29.28
CA HIS A 225 -0.80 8.04 29.49
C HIS A 225 0.27 8.74 30.33
N TYR A 226 1.21 7.99 30.88
CA TYR A 226 2.40 8.53 31.55
C TYR A 226 3.68 8.04 30.89
N THR A 227 4.76 8.82 31.05
CA THR A 227 6.10 8.45 30.57
C THR A 227 6.87 7.55 31.55
N ASP A 228 6.48 7.54 32.82
CA ASP A 228 7.21 6.89 33.93
C ASP A 228 6.37 5.87 34.74
N ARG A 229 5.25 5.42 34.14
CA ARG A 229 4.35 4.39 34.69
C ARG A 229 3.84 3.49 33.56
N GLU A 230 3.56 2.24 33.89
CA GLU A 230 3.00 1.25 32.95
C GLU A 230 1.47 1.24 32.88
N TYR A 231 0.81 2.25 33.48
CA TYR A 231 -0.65 2.37 33.39
C TYR A 231 -1.10 2.66 31.95
N SER A 232 -2.19 2.02 31.56
CA SER A 232 -2.73 2.10 30.21
C SER A 232 -4.17 2.60 30.22
N ILE A 233 -4.57 3.19 29.10
CA ILE A 233 -5.92 3.66 28.86
C ILE A 233 -6.81 2.43 28.65
N SER A 234 -7.89 2.33 29.40
CA SER A 234 -8.85 1.22 29.32
C SER A 234 -10.01 1.55 28.39
N SER A 235 -10.51 2.79 28.45
CA SER A 235 -11.63 3.26 27.63
C SER A 235 -11.46 4.73 27.26
N VAL A 236 -11.82 5.07 26.01
CA VAL A 236 -11.78 6.44 25.48
C VAL A 236 -13.17 6.80 24.94
N PRO A 237 -13.77 7.92 25.41
CA PRO A 237 -14.97 8.49 24.82
C PRO A 237 -14.83 8.68 23.31
N THR A 238 -15.91 8.49 22.56
CA THR A 238 -15.88 8.55 21.10
C THR A 238 -15.39 9.92 20.60
N GLU A 239 -15.72 10.99 21.32
CA GLU A 239 -15.34 12.37 21.06
C GLU A 239 -13.82 12.60 21.15
N LEU A 240 -13.13 11.84 22.00
CA LEU A 240 -11.70 11.99 22.26
C LEU A 240 -10.85 10.96 21.50
N ARG A 241 -11.48 9.92 20.94
CA ARG A 241 -10.77 8.82 20.28
C ARG A 241 -9.93 9.32 19.12
N GLY A 242 -8.66 8.91 19.11
CA GLY A 242 -7.71 9.28 18.07
C GLY A 242 -7.16 10.70 18.18
N LEU A 243 -7.57 11.52 19.16
CA LEU A 243 -6.95 12.84 19.37
C LEU A 243 -5.54 12.70 19.95
N PRO A 244 -4.57 13.50 19.48
CA PRO A 244 -3.21 13.48 20.01
C PRO A 244 -3.20 13.96 21.46
N TYR A 245 -2.30 13.41 22.26
CA TYR A 245 -2.26 13.68 23.69
C TYR A 245 -0.84 13.65 24.23
N LEU A 246 -0.65 14.32 25.35
CA LEU A 246 0.60 14.42 26.06
C LEU A 246 0.67 13.35 27.15
N GLN A 247 1.65 12.46 27.04
CA GLN A 247 2.07 11.61 28.14
C GLN A 247 2.84 12.45 29.15
N THR A 248 2.27 12.64 30.34
CA THR A 248 2.90 13.41 31.41
C THR A 248 3.79 12.52 32.29
N CYS A 249 4.67 13.11 33.10
CA CYS A 249 5.43 12.37 34.10
C CYS A 249 4.64 12.35 35.42
N ASN A 250 4.22 11.16 35.88
CA ASN A 250 3.37 11.03 37.06
C ASN A 250 4.08 11.39 38.36
N GLN A 251 5.41 11.33 38.43
CA GLN A 251 6.14 11.85 39.57
C GLN A 251 6.13 13.39 39.70
N HIS A 252 5.47 14.10 38.77
CA HIS A 252 5.14 15.52 38.92
C HIS A 252 3.73 15.76 39.46
N ASP A 253 3.10 14.73 40.05
CA ASP A 253 1.82 14.86 40.74
C ASP A 253 1.79 16.04 41.73
N ARG A 254 2.87 16.29 42.47
CA ARG A 254 3.02 17.44 43.39
C ARG A 254 3.37 18.78 42.71
N SER A 255 3.33 18.87 41.39
CA SER A 255 3.54 20.15 40.69
C SER A 255 2.51 21.19 41.12
N SER A 256 2.91 22.46 41.18
CA SER A 256 2.05 23.54 41.66
C SER A 256 2.39 24.87 41.01
N GLY A 257 1.54 25.88 41.24
CA GLY A 257 1.67 27.21 40.65
C GLY A 257 1.04 27.31 39.25
N PRO A 258 0.95 28.54 38.69
CA PRO A 258 0.24 28.78 37.44
C PRO A 258 1.04 28.47 36.16
N ASN A 259 2.37 28.34 36.27
CA ASN A 259 3.28 28.26 35.12
C ASN A 259 4.16 27.00 35.25
N TRP A 260 3.55 25.81 35.09
CA TRP A 260 4.27 24.54 35.23
C TRP A 260 4.68 23.95 33.88
N LEU A 261 3.77 23.97 32.91
CA LEU A 261 3.96 23.35 31.60
C LEU A 261 3.77 24.40 30.52
N HIS A 262 4.85 24.67 29.79
CA HIS A 262 4.87 25.58 28.65
C HIS A 262 4.94 24.76 27.36
N MET A 263 4.24 25.22 26.34
CA MET A 263 4.32 24.68 24.98
C MET A 263 3.92 25.75 23.97
N THR A 264 4.26 25.56 22.70
CA THR A 264 3.90 26.46 21.59
C THR A 264 3.05 25.69 20.58
N SER A 265 1.91 26.25 20.16
CA SER A 265 1.09 25.71 19.08
C SER A 265 1.20 26.57 17.83
N ASP A 266 1.38 25.96 16.65
CA ASP A 266 1.38 26.68 15.36
C ASP A 266 -0.03 26.91 14.77
N ALA A 267 -1.05 26.45 15.49
CA ALA A 267 -2.45 26.58 15.13
C ALA A 267 -3.33 26.83 16.37
N ASP A 268 -4.52 27.39 16.14
CA ASP A 268 -5.57 27.44 17.15
C ASP A 268 -5.92 26.03 17.62
N VAL A 269 -5.98 25.84 18.94
CA VAL A 269 -6.14 24.53 19.56
C VAL A 269 -7.05 24.61 20.79
N THR A 270 -7.96 23.66 20.89
CA THR A 270 -8.66 23.36 22.13
C THR A 270 -7.81 22.37 22.93
N VAL A 271 -7.31 22.83 24.07
CA VAL A 271 -6.59 22.00 25.02
C VAL A 271 -7.59 21.41 25.99
N LEU A 272 -7.61 20.09 26.10
CA LEU A 272 -8.37 19.38 27.11
C LEU A 272 -7.43 18.86 28.20
N VAL A 273 -7.82 19.08 29.45
CA VAL A 273 -7.06 18.66 30.63
C VAL A 273 -7.89 17.63 31.39
N GLY A 274 -7.34 16.43 31.53
CA GLY A 274 -7.91 15.37 32.35
C GLY A 274 -7.36 15.43 33.76
N VAL A 275 -8.19 15.76 34.74
CA VAL A 275 -7.81 15.79 36.16
C VAL A 275 -8.32 14.51 36.83
N ASP A 276 -7.49 13.89 37.67
CA ASP A 276 -7.84 12.68 38.41
C ASP A 276 -9.18 12.87 39.15
N ALA A 277 -10.14 11.99 38.88
CA ALA A 277 -11.50 12.08 39.39
C ALA A 277 -11.57 12.00 40.93
N ARG A 278 -10.53 11.47 41.58
CA ARG A 278 -10.40 11.40 43.04
C ARG A 278 -10.08 12.75 43.68
N VAL A 279 -9.70 13.77 42.90
CA VAL A 279 -9.40 15.13 43.36
C VAL A 279 -10.67 15.97 43.36
N ASN A 280 -11.25 16.25 44.54
CA ASN A 280 -12.57 16.90 44.61
C ASN A 280 -12.56 18.41 44.36
N ALA A 281 -11.42 19.09 44.58
CA ALA A 281 -11.30 20.53 44.38
C ALA A 281 -10.67 20.84 43.01
N PRO A 282 -11.21 21.79 42.24
CA PRO A 282 -10.60 22.19 40.98
C PRO A 282 -9.25 22.88 41.20
N LEU A 283 -8.35 22.75 40.23
CA LEU A 283 -7.07 23.44 40.23
C LEU A 283 -7.31 24.94 40.01
N GLU A 284 -6.73 25.80 40.85
CA GLU A 284 -7.03 27.25 40.84
C GLU A 284 -6.69 27.90 39.49
N TRP A 285 -5.60 27.49 38.86
CA TRP A 285 -5.16 28.00 37.56
C TRP A 285 -6.13 27.66 36.43
N MET A 286 -7.01 26.67 36.60
CA MET A 286 -8.02 26.33 35.60
C MET A 286 -9.16 27.36 35.58
N GLN A 287 -9.32 28.17 36.64
CA GLN A 287 -10.30 29.27 36.71
C GLN A 287 -11.72 28.86 36.31
N ILE A 288 -12.15 27.66 36.72
CA ILE A 288 -13.45 27.09 36.32
C ILE A 288 -14.59 28.03 36.71
N GLY A 289 -15.52 28.23 35.77
CA GLY A 289 -16.67 29.13 35.95
C GLY A 289 -16.41 30.59 35.56
N THR A 290 -15.18 30.95 35.20
CA THR A 290 -14.87 32.25 34.60
C THR A 290 -14.98 32.21 33.07
N PRO A 291 -15.20 33.36 32.39
CA PRO A 291 -15.29 33.41 30.93
C PRO A 291 -14.05 32.86 30.21
N ASP A 292 -12.87 33.11 30.76
CA ASP A 292 -11.58 32.68 30.21
C ASP A 292 -11.08 31.35 30.83
N GLY A 293 -11.89 30.72 31.68
CA GLY A 293 -11.52 29.50 32.39
C GLY A 293 -11.71 28.22 31.57
N PHE A 294 -11.27 27.11 32.15
CA PHE A 294 -11.61 25.78 31.65
C PHE A 294 -13.08 25.45 31.95
N GLN A 295 -13.71 24.76 31.01
CA GLN A 295 -15.09 24.30 31.10
C GLN A 295 -15.13 22.79 31.27
N GLU A 296 -15.93 22.30 32.22
CA GLU A 296 -16.15 20.86 32.39
C GLU A 296 -16.90 20.29 31.19
N THR A 297 -16.46 19.12 30.72
CA THR A 297 -17.03 18.51 29.51
C THR A 297 -18.08 17.44 29.80
N GLY A 298 -18.13 16.93 31.04
CA GLY A 298 -18.89 15.74 31.42
C GLY A 298 -18.30 14.42 30.89
N LEU A 299 -17.17 14.46 30.16
CA LEU A 299 -16.50 13.28 29.67
C LEU A 299 -15.52 12.73 30.71
N GLU A 300 -15.41 11.40 30.74
CA GLU A 300 -14.43 10.68 31.55
C GLU A 300 -13.54 9.79 30.70
N LEU A 301 -12.23 9.83 30.94
CA LEU A 301 -11.26 8.91 30.33
C LEU A 301 -10.80 7.91 31.39
N VAL A 302 -11.03 6.62 31.13
CA VAL A 302 -10.77 5.55 32.11
C VAL A 302 -9.43 4.90 31.80
N THR A 303 -8.58 4.74 32.82
CA THR A 303 -7.31 4.04 32.74
C THR A 303 -7.26 2.87 33.71
N THR A 304 -6.11 2.17 33.78
CA THR A 304 -5.89 1.11 34.77
C THR A 304 -5.55 1.62 36.19
N ASP A 305 -5.39 2.93 36.39
CA ASP A 305 -5.28 3.54 37.74
C ASP A 305 -6.28 4.70 37.92
N PRO A 306 -6.04 5.96 37.47
CA PRO A 306 -7.06 6.99 37.62
C PRO A 306 -8.13 6.92 36.51
N THR A 307 -9.32 7.38 36.85
CA THR A 307 -10.25 7.95 35.87
C THR A 307 -10.01 9.45 35.82
N PHE A 308 -9.98 10.04 34.63
CA PHE A 308 -9.79 11.47 34.45
C PHE A 308 -11.11 12.14 34.06
N ARG A 309 -11.51 13.17 34.81
CA ARG A 309 -12.56 14.11 34.40
C ARG A 309 -11.98 15.15 33.47
N ILE A 310 -12.62 15.32 32.32
CA ILE A 310 -12.07 16.13 31.23
C ILE A 310 -12.66 17.55 31.28
N TYR A 311 -11.77 18.54 31.20
CA TYR A 311 -12.07 19.95 31.06
C TYR A 311 -11.47 20.47 29.77
N ARG A 312 -12.06 21.51 29.17
CA ARG A 312 -11.60 22.07 27.89
C ARG A 312 -11.40 23.58 27.96
N ARG A 313 -10.44 24.10 27.20
CA ARG A 313 -10.28 25.53 26.94
C ARG A 313 -9.67 25.74 25.55
N HIS A 314 -10.12 26.79 24.88
CA HIS A 314 -9.56 27.21 23.60
C HIS A 314 -8.35 28.13 23.79
N PHE A 315 -7.33 27.94 22.96
CA PHE A 315 -6.13 28.77 22.85
C PHE A 315 -5.90 29.14 21.38
N SER A 316 -5.61 30.41 21.13
CA SER A 316 -5.10 30.84 19.83
C SER A 316 -3.70 30.28 19.60
N ALA A 317 -3.28 30.20 18.34
CA ALA A 317 -1.91 29.86 17.98
C ALA A 317 -0.89 30.74 18.76
N GLY A 318 0.19 30.12 19.25
CA GLY A 318 1.18 30.77 20.11
C GLY A 318 1.49 29.99 21.38
N GLU A 319 1.92 30.70 22.42
CA GLU A 319 2.29 30.10 23.71
C GLU A 319 1.05 29.63 24.49
N ILE A 320 1.16 28.43 25.04
CA ILE A 320 0.18 27.82 25.94
C ILE A 320 0.89 27.50 27.25
N VAL A 321 0.31 27.95 28.35
CA VAL A 321 0.83 27.73 29.70
C VAL A 321 -0.23 27.07 30.56
N LEU A 322 0.11 25.93 31.16
CA LEU A 322 -0.71 25.20 32.11
C LEU A 322 -0.05 25.21 33.49
N GLY A 323 -0.88 25.21 34.54
CA GLY A 323 -0.40 25.16 35.92
C GLY A 323 -0.07 23.75 36.40
N GLY A 324 0.27 23.65 37.68
CA GLY A 324 0.60 22.40 38.35
C GLY A 324 -0.63 21.57 38.75
N ASN A 325 -0.39 20.34 39.18
CA ASN A 325 -1.42 19.35 39.46
C ASN A 325 -2.02 19.42 40.88
N THR A 326 -1.56 20.34 41.74
CA THR A 326 -2.13 20.53 43.09
C THR A 326 -2.04 21.98 43.55
N ASN A 327 -3.07 22.43 44.27
CA ASN A 327 -3.08 23.72 44.96
C ASN A 327 -2.29 23.66 46.29
N ASN A 328 -2.00 22.46 46.81
CA ASN A 328 -1.40 22.24 48.14
C ASN A 328 -0.27 21.20 48.11
N PRO A 329 0.87 21.46 47.43
CA PRO A 329 1.88 20.45 47.11
C PRO A 329 2.54 19.77 48.32
N ARG A 330 2.52 20.41 49.49
CA ARG A 330 3.06 19.84 50.74
C ARG A 330 2.12 18.81 51.37
N GLN A 331 0.81 18.93 51.17
CA GLN A 331 -0.22 18.15 51.86
C GLN A 331 -0.94 17.16 50.93
N ASP A 332 -1.06 17.50 49.64
CA ASP A 332 -1.76 16.71 48.65
C ASP A 332 -0.94 16.64 47.35
N SER A 333 -0.79 15.44 46.81
CA SER A 333 -0.16 15.23 45.51
C SER A 333 -1.09 15.45 44.34
N GLY A 334 -2.38 15.76 44.55
CA GLY A 334 -3.34 15.81 43.43
C GLY A 334 -3.50 14.44 42.76
N ARG A 335 -3.14 13.35 43.45
CA ARG A 335 -3.24 11.95 42.98
C ARG A 335 -2.40 11.69 41.73
N GLY A 336 -3.02 11.28 40.62
CA GLY A 336 -2.34 11.14 39.34
C GLY A 336 -2.09 12.50 38.69
N MET A 337 -0.94 12.66 38.03
CA MET A 337 -0.66 13.84 37.21
C MET A 337 -1.72 14.00 36.12
N TYR A 338 -2.17 15.22 35.83
CA TYR A 338 -3.14 15.43 34.77
C TYR A 338 -2.68 14.92 33.39
N LEU A 339 -3.64 14.57 32.55
CA LEU A 339 -3.49 14.27 31.13
C LEU A 339 -3.77 15.54 30.31
N VAL A 340 -3.04 15.75 29.21
CA VAL A 340 -3.36 16.84 28.26
C VAL A 340 -3.68 16.25 26.90
N ILE A 341 -4.77 16.68 26.28
CA ILE A 341 -5.26 16.23 24.98
C ILE A 341 -5.39 17.46 24.09
N PHE A 342 -5.05 17.33 22.81
CA PHE A 342 -5.11 18.43 21.86
C PHE A 342 -6.16 18.15 20.80
N GLU A 343 -7.13 19.05 20.68
CA GLU A 343 -8.11 19.06 19.59
C GLU A 343 -7.92 20.30 18.75
N ARG A 344 -7.74 20.14 17.43
CA ARG A 344 -7.69 21.27 16.50
C ARG A 344 -8.66 21.08 15.35
N SER A 345 -9.15 22.19 14.82
CA SER A 345 -9.87 22.18 13.55
C SER A 345 -8.88 22.03 12.40
N LEU A 346 -9.05 20.99 11.58
CA LEU A 346 -8.21 20.77 10.39
C LEU A 346 -8.67 21.59 9.19
N LEU A 347 -9.97 21.88 9.12
CA LEU A 347 -10.58 22.70 8.10
C LEU A 347 -11.41 23.79 8.78
N THR A 348 -11.21 25.02 8.33
CA THR A 348 -12.10 26.14 8.65
C THR A 348 -13.07 26.27 7.48
N PRO A 349 -14.40 26.26 7.72
CA PRO A 349 -15.36 26.50 6.66
C PRO A 349 -15.06 27.84 5.98
N PRO A 350 -14.92 27.90 4.66
CA PRO A 350 -14.73 29.17 3.98
C PRO A 350 -15.96 30.06 4.20
N PRO A 351 -15.81 31.38 4.25
CA PRO A 351 -16.95 32.29 4.26
C PRO A 351 -17.82 32.05 2.99
N PRO A 352 -19.15 32.27 3.06
CA PRO A 352 -20.13 31.82 2.04
C PRO A 352 -19.98 32.33 0.59
N ALA A 353 -18.91 33.06 0.25
CA ALA A 353 -18.75 33.72 -1.05
C ALA A 353 -17.33 33.65 -1.65
N ALA A 354 -16.39 32.93 -1.05
CA ALA A 354 -15.02 32.84 -1.59
C ALA A 354 -14.91 31.72 -2.63
N SER A 355 -15.13 32.03 -3.91
CA SER A 355 -14.72 31.14 -5.00
C SER A 355 -13.20 31.19 -5.14
N VAL A 356 -12.54 30.04 -5.05
CA VAL A 356 -11.09 29.92 -5.26
C VAL A 356 -10.83 29.56 -6.71
N SER A 357 -9.97 30.32 -7.41
CA SER A 357 -9.57 30.01 -8.79
C SER A 357 -8.38 29.04 -8.84
N GLU A 358 -8.17 28.37 -9.98
CA GLU A 358 -6.99 27.52 -10.19
C GLU A 358 -5.68 28.28 -9.94
N SER A 359 -5.59 29.54 -10.40
CA SER A 359 -4.43 30.40 -10.20
C SER A 359 -4.16 30.70 -8.72
N ASP A 360 -5.20 30.85 -7.91
CA ASP A 360 -5.05 31.08 -6.46
C ASP A 360 -4.45 29.85 -5.78
N VAL A 361 -4.91 28.65 -6.16
CA VAL A 361 -4.38 27.39 -5.62
C VAL A 361 -2.93 27.19 -6.04
N LEU A 362 -2.60 27.40 -7.33
CA LEU A 362 -1.23 27.30 -7.83
C LEU A 362 -0.27 28.28 -7.12
N ALA A 363 -0.72 29.50 -6.81
CA ALA A 363 0.07 30.45 -6.05
C ALA A 363 0.33 29.95 -4.62
N ALA A 364 -0.69 29.38 -3.96
CA ALA A 364 -0.60 28.83 -2.61
C ALA A 364 0.25 27.55 -2.52
N MET A 365 0.44 26.81 -3.62
CA MET A 365 1.27 25.60 -3.65
C MET A 365 2.72 25.84 -3.23
N LYS A 366 3.24 27.07 -3.37
CA LYS A 366 4.61 27.43 -2.94
C LYS A 366 4.83 27.28 -1.44
N THR A 367 3.77 27.37 -0.65
CA THR A 367 3.78 27.24 0.81
C THR A 367 3.00 26.01 1.28
N ALA A 368 2.69 25.08 0.38
CA ALA A 368 1.98 23.86 0.73
C ALA A 368 2.85 22.92 1.58
N ASP A 369 2.20 22.22 2.49
CA ASP A 369 2.82 21.25 3.39
C ASP A 369 2.27 19.84 3.09
N PRO A 370 3.10 18.90 2.59
CA PRO A 370 2.69 17.53 2.34
C PRO A 370 2.20 16.78 3.58
N GLU A 371 2.75 17.03 4.77
CA GLU A 371 2.27 16.38 6.01
C GLU A 371 0.87 16.87 6.36
N ARG A 372 0.61 18.18 6.21
CA ARG A 372 -0.75 18.73 6.35
C ARG A 372 -1.70 18.16 5.32
N GLY A 373 -1.28 18.02 4.07
CA GLY A 373 -2.08 17.41 3.00
C GLY A 373 -2.46 15.95 3.30
N ARG A 374 -1.47 15.16 3.75
CA ARG A 374 -1.69 13.76 4.17
C ARG A 374 -2.67 13.66 5.33
N GLU A 375 -2.52 14.51 6.34
CA GLU A 375 -3.42 14.53 7.48
C GLU A 375 -4.85 14.91 7.08
N LEU A 376 -5.02 15.93 6.23
CA LEU A 376 -6.32 16.31 5.68
C LEU A 376 -6.98 15.17 4.89
N PHE A 377 -6.18 14.39 4.15
CA PHE A 377 -6.67 13.24 3.41
C PHE A 377 -7.18 12.15 4.35
N LEU A 378 -6.33 11.70 5.29
CA LEU A 378 -6.52 10.49 6.09
C LEU A 378 -7.36 10.71 7.36
N HIS A 379 -7.46 11.93 7.89
CA HIS A 379 -8.16 12.17 9.14
C HIS A 379 -9.69 12.10 8.96
N PRO A 380 -10.45 11.46 9.88
CA PRO A 380 -11.92 11.38 9.79
C PRO A 380 -12.64 12.73 9.77
N LYS A 381 -12.06 13.75 10.43
CA LYS A 381 -12.53 15.15 10.41
C LYS A 381 -11.76 16.04 9.41
N GLY A 382 -10.99 15.46 8.50
CA GLY A 382 -10.28 16.16 7.43
C GLY A 382 -11.18 16.47 6.23
N ALA A 383 -10.62 16.43 5.03
CA ALA A 383 -11.34 16.68 3.77
C ALA A 383 -12.35 15.56 3.42
N GLY A 384 -12.28 14.41 4.09
CA GLY A 384 -13.20 13.29 3.87
C GLY A 384 -12.81 12.39 2.69
N CYS A 385 -11.72 12.67 1.99
CA CYS A 385 -11.23 11.87 0.85
C CYS A 385 -11.08 10.38 1.19
N VAL A 386 -10.52 10.08 2.38
CA VAL A 386 -10.32 8.71 2.89
C VAL A 386 -11.61 7.87 3.03
N LYS A 387 -12.78 8.53 3.07
CA LYS A 387 -14.08 7.84 3.15
C LYS A 387 -14.43 7.09 1.86
N CYS A 388 -13.82 7.50 0.74
CA CYS A 388 -14.07 6.89 -0.57
C CYS A 388 -12.80 6.35 -1.21
N HIS A 389 -11.68 7.06 -1.05
CA HIS A 389 -10.40 6.75 -1.70
C HIS A 389 -9.43 6.07 -0.74
N GLN A 390 -8.48 5.35 -1.34
CA GLN A 390 -7.27 4.92 -0.66
C GLN A 390 -6.10 5.87 -0.92
N LEU A 391 -5.20 5.95 0.05
CA LEU A 391 -3.86 6.51 -0.07
C LEU A 391 -2.91 5.56 0.64
N GLU A 392 -2.01 4.96 -0.13
CA GLU A 392 -1.02 3.96 0.29
C GLU A 392 -1.70 2.84 1.09
N GLY A 393 -2.77 2.26 0.54
CA GLY A 393 -3.52 1.19 1.21
C GLY A 393 -4.38 1.63 2.42
N GLN A 394 -4.33 2.88 2.86
CA GLN A 394 -5.21 3.42 3.90
C GLN A 394 -6.46 4.06 3.30
N GLY A 395 -7.62 3.76 3.88
CA GLY A 395 -8.91 4.31 3.44
C GLY A 395 -9.79 3.25 2.78
N GLN A 396 -10.91 3.73 2.22
CA GLN A 396 -11.92 2.86 1.62
C GLN A 396 -11.64 2.59 0.13
N LYS A 397 -12.15 1.45 -0.37
CA LYS A 397 -12.00 1.02 -1.78
C LYS A 397 -13.24 1.32 -2.64
N PHE A 398 -14.00 2.35 -2.29
CA PHE A 398 -15.20 2.72 -3.06
C PHE A 398 -14.86 3.51 -4.33
N ALA A 399 -13.74 4.22 -4.33
CA ALA A 399 -13.24 5.02 -5.44
C ALA A 399 -11.77 4.62 -5.75
N PRO A 400 -11.20 5.07 -6.88
CA PRO A 400 -9.83 4.72 -7.25
C PRO A 400 -8.81 5.05 -6.16
N ASP A 401 -7.80 4.21 -6.01
CA ASP A 401 -6.64 4.52 -5.18
C ASP A 401 -5.95 5.78 -5.72
N LEU A 402 -5.54 6.70 -4.83
CA LEU A 402 -4.90 7.97 -5.16
C LEU A 402 -3.40 8.00 -4.84
N SER A 403 -2.81 6.87 -4.43
CA SER A 403 -1.38 6.72 -4.10
C SER A 403 -0.43 7.21 -5.20
N ASP A 404 -0.82 7.03 -6.46
CA ASP A 404 -0.01 7.37 -7.64
C ASP A 404 -0.59 8.53 -8.46
N VAL A 405 -1.55 9.26 -7.88
CA VAL A 405 -2.36 10.24 -8.62
C VAL A 405 -1.51 11.35 -9.25
N GLY A 406 -0.40 11.74 -8.60
CA GLY A 406 0.55 12.71 -9.16
C GLY A 406 1.18 12.25 -10.48
N SER A 407 1.54 10.97 -10.58
CA SER A 407 2.10 10.37 -11.80
C SER A 407 1.05 10.22 -12.90
N ARG A 408 -0.20 9.89 -12.53
CA ARG A 408 -1.31 9.74 -13.48
C ARG A 408 -1.78 11.09 -14.04
N ALA A 409 -1.93 12.09 -13.17
CA ALA A 409 -2.38 13.42 -13.57
C ALA A 409 -1.32 14.19 -14.37
N LYS A 410 -0.02 13.96 -14.11
CA LYS A 410 1.14 14.60 -14.77
C LYS A 410 1.25 16.13 -14.61
N LYS A 411 0.16 16.81 -14.25
CA LYS A 411 0.05 18.26 -14.07
C LYS A 411 -0.79 18.56 -12.83
N ALA A 412 -0.42 19.60 -12.08
CA ALA A 412 -1.11 19.98 -10.85
C ALA A 412 -2.51 20.54 -11.14
N GLU A 413 -2.65 21.26 -12.25
CA GLU A 413 -3.89 21.89 -12.74
C GLU A 413 -5.03 20.86 -12.85
N ILE A 414 -4.72 19.65 -13.32
CA ILE A 414 -5.71 18.57 -13.42
C ILE A 414 -6.26 18.19 -12.05
N LEU A 415 -5.39 18.06 -11.04
CA LEU A 415 -5.81 17.74 -9.67
C LEU A 415 -6.59 18.88 -9.03
N ILE A 416 -6.16 20.12 -9.28
CA ILE A 416 -6.85 21.32 -8.79
C ILE A 416 -8.26 21.39 -9.37
N GLN A 417 -8.41 21.20 -10.68
CA GLN A 417 -9.71 21.16 -11.33
C GLN A 417 -10.59 20.04 -10.78
N SER A 418 -10.04 18.84 -10.56
CA SER A 418 -10.80 17.73 -9.97
C SER A 418 -11.30 18.00 -8.53
N ILE A 419 -10.68 18.94 -7.81
CA ILE A 419 -11.12 19.34 -6.45
C ILE A 419 -12.14 20.49 -6.54
N LEU A 420 -11.89 21.48 -7.40
CA LEU A 420 -12.76 22.66 -7.54
C LEU A 420 -14.06 22.35 -8.30
N ASP A 421 -13.98 21.46 -9.28
CA ASP A 421 -15.10 21.00 -10.11
C ASP A 421 -15.03 19.48 -10.32
N PRO A 422 -15.39 18.69 -9.29
CA PRO A 422 -15.25 17.23 -9.31
C PRO A 422 -16.13 16.54 -10.35
N SER A 423 -17.12 17.23 -10.93
CA SER A 423 -18.00 16.70 -11.97
C SER A 423 -17.54 17.03 -13.39
N ALA A 424 -16.49 17.83 -13.58
CA ALA A 424 -15.97 18.18 -14.90
C ALA A 424 -15.47 16.96 -15.69
N VAL A 425 -14.78 16.03 -15.02
CA VAL A 425 -14.22 14.81 -15.61
C VAL A 425 -14.29 13.67 -14.59
N ILE A 426 -14.99 12.59 -14.95
CA ILE A 426 -15.12 11.40 -14.09
C ILE A 426 -14.34 10.24 -14.73
N THR A 427 -13.56 9.52 -13.92
CA THR A 427 -12.79 8.35 -14.39
C THR A 427 -13.74 7.29 -14.96
N GLU A 428 -13.36 6.68 -16.09
CA GLU A 428 -14.11 5.60 -16.71
C GLU A 428 -14.37 4.46 -15.71
N GLY A 429 -15.60 3.93 -15.70
CA GLY A 429 -16.06 2.93 -14.72
C GLY A 429 -16.65 3.50 -13.43
N PHE A 430 -16.55 4.81 -13.18
CA PHE A 430 -17.11 5.48 -11.97
C PHE A 430 -18.17 6.53 -12.30
N ALA A 431 -18.76 6.50 -13.50
CA ALA A 431 -19.76 7.45 -13.93
C ALA A 431 -21.00 7.46 -13.01
N GLN A 432 -21.53 8.65 -12.74
CA GLN A 432 -22.73 8.82 -11.93
C GLN A 432 -23.93 8.13 -12.61
N GLN A 433 -24.62 7.26 -11.87
CA GLN A 433 -25.89 6.69 -12.30
C GLN A 433 -27.03 7.37 -11.54
N GLN A 434 -27.98 7.93 -12.27
CA GLN A 434 -29.20 8.46 -11.68
C GLN A 434 -30.25 7.35 -11.63
N ILE A 435 -30.60 6.91 -10.42
CA ILE A 435 -31.71 5.97 -10.23
C ILE A 435 -32.99 6.80 -10.11
N VAL A 436 -33.87 6.69 -11.11
CA VAL A 436 -35.21 7.27 -11.07
C VAL A 436 -36.14 6.21 -10.50
N THR A 437 -36.56 6.41 -9.25
CA THR A 437 -37.54 5.55 -8.56
C THR A 437 -38.94 6.13 -8.65
#